data_AF-A0A4T2BV69-F1
#
_entry.id   AF-A0A4T2BV69-F1
#
_cell.length_a   1.000
_cell.length_b   1.000
_cell.length_c   1.000
_cell.angle_alpha   90.00
_cell.angle_beta   90.00
_cell.angle_gamma   90.00
#
_symmetry.space_group_name_H-M   'P 1'
#
loop_
_entity.id
_entity.type
_entity.pdbx_description
1 polymer ?
#
loop_
_entity_poly.entity_id
_entity_poly.type
_entity_poly.pdbx_seq_one_letter_code
_entity_poly.pdbx_strand_id
1 'polypeptide(L)'
;MARRRRKRPVALPEFEELGTIIVPSIFNRERLAELAAAQKLFGGTIRARLVNDRVDGRRHVTVVLRYTSFRVTAGVLDDQLSRRFRSKICWLNAVNRVAVCEAQLVGDPTAPDYLTVWLNPPRDEHQQREHMARAGL
;
A
#
# COMPACT_ATOMS: atom_id res chain seq x y z
N MET A 1 -19.56 -23.64 -13.84
CA MET A 1 -19.20 -22.45 -13.04
C MET A 1 -17.75 -22.57 -12.56
N ALA A 2 -16.84 -21.73 -13.02
CA ALA A 2 -15.46 -21.75 -12.54
C ALA A 2 -15.41 -21.23 -11.09
N ARG A 3 -15.09 -22.11 -10.12
CA ARG A 3 -14.78 -21.69 -8.75
C ARG A 3 -13.66 -20.65 -8.82
N ARG A 4 -13.98 -19.38 -8.55
CA ARG A 4 -13.02 -18.28 -8.42
C ARG A 4 -12.05 -18.66 -7.29
N ARG A 5 -10.91 -19.27 -7.62
CA ARG A 5 -9.88 -19.61 -6.64
C ARG A 5 -9.42 -18.29 -6.00
N ARG A 6 -9.68 -18.14 -4.70
CA ARG A 6 -9.24 -16.96 -3.95
C ARG A 6 -7.72 -16.98 -3.90
N LYS A 7 -7.07 -15.88 -4.31
CA LYS A 7 -5.61 -15.74 -4.19
C LYS A 7 -5.21 -15.80 -2.72
N ARG A 8 -4.13 -16.52 -2.42
CA ARG A 8 -3.58 -16.63 -1.06
C ARG A 8 -2.65 -15.45 -0.76
N PRO A 9 -2.83 -14.73 0.36
CA PRO A 9 -1.91 -13.67 0.76
C PRO A 9 -0.56 -14.26 1.19
N VAL A 10 0.53 -13.57 0.87
CA VAL A 10 1.90 -13.92 1.27
C VAL A 10 2.64 -12.65 1.64
N ALA A 11 3.27 -12.63 2.81
CA ALA A 11 4.18 -11.56 3.21
C ALA A 11 5.50 -11.68 2.44
N LEU A 12 6.14 -10.55 2.16
CA LEU A 12 7.45 -10.49 1.51
C LEU A 12 8.47 -9.95 2.52
N PRO A 13 9.29 -10.80 3.17
CA PRO A 13 10.22 -10.36 4.21
C PRO A 13 11.18 -9.26 3.73
N GLU A 14 11.77 -9.46 2.56
CA GLU A 14 12.62 -8.47 1.85
C GLU A 14 11.94 -7.13 1.53
N PHE A 15 10.60 -7.08 1.52
CA PHE A 15 9.86 -5.84 1.36
C PHE A 15 9.65 -5.16 2.73
N GLU A 16 9.44 -5.94 3.79
CA GLU A 16 9.33 -5.47 5.18
C GLU A 16 10.69 -4.92 5.68
N GLU A 17 11.80 -5.57 5.30
CA GLU A 17 13.17 -5.15 5.63
C GLU A 17 13.57 -3.77 5.08
N LEU A 18 12.84 -3.24 4.08
CA LEU A 18 13.06 -1.89 3.57
C LEU A 18 12.59 -0.79 4.53
N GLY A 19 11.89 -1.17 5.61
CA GLY A 19 11.27 -0.22 6.52
C GLY A 19 10.05 0.46 5.90
N THR A 20 9.75 1.66 6.38
CA THR A 20 8.57 2.43 5.95
C THR A 20 8.76 2.99 4.55
N ILE A 21 7.81 2.70 3.67
CA ILE A 21 7.79 3.18 2.28
C ILE A 21 6.60 4.12 2.10
N ILE A 22 6.88 5.32 1.60
CA ILE A 22 5.86 6.35 1.36
C ILE A 22 5.40 6.24 -0.09
N VAL A 23 4.10 6.10 -0.29
CA VAL A 23 3.48 5.96 -1.59
C VAL A 23 2.49 7.10 -1.79
N PRO A 24 2.78 8.04 -2.71
CA PRO A 24 1.87 9.13 -3.01
C PRO A 24 0.58 8.58 -3.62
N SER A 25 -0.53 9.18 -3.23
CA SER A 25 -1.85 8.81 -3.73
C SER A 25 -2.11 9.45 -5.09
N ILE A 26 -2.08 8.61 -6.12
CA ILE A 26 -2.19 9.01 -7.51
C ILE A 26 -3.60 8.73 -8.05
N PHE A 27 -4.31 7.75 -7.46
CA PHE A 27 -5.61 7.30 -7.97
C PHE A 27 -6.71 7.37 -6.92
N ASN A 28 -7.95 7.53 -7.38
CA ASN A 28 -9.18 7.37 -6.59
C ASN A 28 -9.17 8.15 -5.25
N ARG A 29 -8.73 9.41 -5.27
CA ARG A 29 -8.52 10.22 -4.08
C ARG A 29 -9.76 10.31 -3.17
N GLU A 30 -10.95 10.42 -3.75
CA GLU A 30 -12.24 10.39 -3.04
C GLU A 30 -12.44 9.07 -2.27
N ARG A 31 -12.22 7.92 -2.92
CA ARG A 31 -12.34 6.61 -2.27
C ARG A 31 -11.27 6.38 -1.20
N LEU A 32 -10.11 7.00 -1.34
CA LEU A 32 -9.09 6.99 -0.30
C LEU A 32 -9.52 7.82 0.92
N ALA A 33 -10.20 8.95 0.72
CA ALA A 33 -10.77 9.73 1.81
C ALA A 33 -11.85 8.95 2.57
N GLU A 34 -12.73 8.25 1.85
CA GLU A 34 -13.70 7.32 2.47
C GLU A 34 -13.01 6.24 3.30
N LEU A 35 -11.92 5.67 2.77
CA LEU A 35 -11.17 4.62 3.45
C LEU A 35 -10.42 5.15 4.68
N ALA A 36 -9.88 6.37 4.61
CA ALA A 36 -9.27 7.05 5.74
C ALA A 36 -10.30 7.38 6.84
N ALA A 37 -11.50 7.85 6.45
CA ALA A 37 -12.60 8.08 7.40
C ALA A 37 -13.02 6.77 8.09
N ALA A 38 -13.15 5.68 7.33
CA ALA A 38 -13.44 4.36 7.89
C ALA A 38 -12.34 3.89 8.85
N GLN A 39 -11.07 4.05 8.48
CA GLN A 39 -9.94 3.70 9.35
C GLN A 39 -9.96 4.51 10.66
N LYS A 40 -10.29 5.80 10.61
CA LYS A 40 -10.42 6.65 11.80
C LYS A 40 -11.57 6.21 12.71
N LEU A 41 -12.71 5.83 12.13
CA LEU A 41 -13.91 5.44 12.88
C LEU A 41 -13.79 4.06 13.54
N PHE A 42 -13.23 3.08 12.83
CA PHE A 42 -13.20 1.68 13.28
C PHE A 42 -11.83 1.23 13.79
N GLY A 43 -10.80 2.04 13.60
CA GLY A 43 -9.42 1.70 13.92
C GLY A 43 -8.83 0.62 13.00
N GLY A 44 -7.58 0.25 13.30
CA GLY A 44 -6.89 -0.88 12.69
C GLY A 44 -5.99 -0.55 11.50
N THR A 45 -5.11 -1.50 11.19
CA THR A 45 -4.13 -1.43 10.09
C THR A 45 -4.77 -1.89 8.79
N ILE A 46 -4.57 -1.14 7.71
CA ILE A 46 -5.03 -1.53 6.37
C ILE A 46 -4.05 -2.56 5.82
N ARG A 47 -4.54 -3.53 5.05
CA ARG A 47 -3.65 -4.43 4.28
C ARG A 47 -3.50 -3.91 2.86
N ALA A 48 -2.28 -3.57 2.48
CA ALA A 48 -1.94 -3.30 1.11
C ALA A 48 -1.66 -4.61 0.35
N ARG A 49 -2.01 -4.60 -0.92
CA ARG A 49 -1.68 -5.64 -1.89
C ARG A 49 -0.82 -5.03 -2.96
N LEU A 50 0.30 -5.67 -3.23
CA LEU A 50 1.18 -5.27 -4.32
C LEU A 50 0.80 -6.05 -5.56
N VAL A 51 0.42 -5.34 -6.62
CA VAL A 51 -0.02 -5.95 -7.88
C VAL A 51 0.75 -5.34 -9.03
N ASN A 52 1.04 -6.15 -10.04
CA ASN A 52 1.59 -5.65 -11.30
C ASN A 52 0.44 -5.11 -12.14
N ASP A 53 0.52 -3.84 -12.54
CA ASP A 53 -0.47 -3.17 -13.37
C ASP A 53 0.19 -2.33 -14.46
N ARG A 54 -0.60 -1.90 -15.44
CA ARG A 54 -0.17 -0.94 -16.46
C ARG A 54 -0.71 0.44 -16.15
N VAL A 55 0.18 1.40 -15.94
CA VAL A 55 -0.12 2.83 -15.79
C VAL A 55 0.62 3.56 -16.92
N ASP A 56 -0.11 4.35 -17.70
CA ASP A 56 0.44 5.10 -18.84
C ASP A 56 1.27 4.25 -19.81
N GLY A 57 0.80 3.03 -20.08
CA GLY A 57 1.46 2.06 -20.96
C GLY A 57 2.69 1.36 -20.36
N ARG A 58 3.18 1.78 -19.19
CA ARG A 58 4.32 1.19 -18.49
C ARG A 58 3.84 0.25 -17.39
N ARG A 59 4.60 -0.82 -17.11
CA ARG A 59 4.26 -1.78 -16.05
C ARG A 59 4.87 -1.33 -14.72
N HIS A 60 4.00 -1.05 -13.75
CA HIS A 60 4.37 -0.63 -12.40
C HIS A 60 3.88 -1.63 -11.36
N VAL A 61 4.45 -1.55 -10.16
CA VAL A 61 3.87 -2.21 -8.99
C VAL A 61 2.90 -1.24 -8.34
N THR A 62 1.62 -1.53 -8.45
CA THR A 62 0.54 -0.73 -7.91
C THR A 62 0.17 -1.20 -6.50
N VAL A 63 -0.14 -0.25 -5.64
CA VAL A 63 -0.56 -0.46 -4.26
C VAL A 63 -2.07 -0.41 -4.19
N VAL A 64 -2.67 -1.56 -3.85
CA VAL A 64 -4.12 -1.70 -3.67
C VAL A 64 -4.43 -1.90 -2.20
N LEU A 65 -5.09 -0.93 -1.61
CA LEU A 65 -5.58 -0.99 -0.24
C LEU A 65 -6.83 -1.86 -0.18
N ARG A 66 -6.85 -2.77 0.79
CA ARG A 66 -8.03 -3.55 1.12
C ARG A 66 -8.41 -3.32 2.58
N TYR A 67 -9.56 -2.69 2.78
CA TYR A 67 -10.19 -2.55 4.07
C TYR A 67 -11.56 -3.24 4.02
N THR A 68 -11.78 -4.21 4.91
CA THR A 68 -12.97 -5.09 4.91
C THR A 68 -13.31 -5.68 3.51
N SER A 69 -14.34 -5.16 2.86
CA SER A 69 -14.84 -5.53 1.53
C SER A 69 -14.39 -4.57 0.42
N PHE A 70 -13.94 -3.37 0.78
CA PHE A 70 -13.54 -2.33 -0.16
C PHE A 70 -12.13 -2.59 -0.72
N ARG A 71 -11.95 -2.20 -1.98
CA ARG A 71 -10.65 -2.24 -2.67
C ARG A 71 -10.45 -0.90 -3.35
N VAL A 72 -9.35 -0.24 -3.01
CA VAL A 72 -9.00 1.05 -3.57
C VAL A 72 -7.55 1.00 -4.05
N THR A 73 -7.33 1.35 -5.31
CA THR A 73 -5.99 1.56 -5.82
C THR A 73 -5.51 2.93 -5.34
N ALA A 74 -4.41 2.96 -4.58
CA ALA A 74 -3.89 4.18 -3.99
C ALA A 74 -2.86 4.87 -4.90
N GLY A 75 -1.84 4.13 -5.33
CA GLY A 75 -0.73 4.68 -6.10
C GLY A 75 0.18 3.60 -6.65
N VAL A 76 1.33 4.01 -7.17
CA VAL A 76 2.39 3.12 -7.64
C VAL A 76 3.60 3.22 -6.72
N LEU A 77 4.32 2.12 -6.55
CA LEU A 77 5.67 2.17 -5.99
C LEU A 77 6.58 2.95 -6.94
N ASP A 78 7.62 3.57 -6.38
CA ASP A 78 8.67 4.20 -7.18
C ASP A 78 9.25 3.22 -8.22
N ASP A 79 9.90 3.77 -9.23
CA ASP A 79 10.42 3.00 -10.35
C ASP A 79 11.48 1.96 -9.93
N GLN A 80 12.29 2.27 -8.92
CA GLN A 80 13.37 1.41 -8.44
C GLN A 80 12.82 0.18 -7.72
N LEU A 81 11.91 0.39 -6.77
CA LEU A 81 11.18 -0.66 -6.05
C LEU A 81 10.29 -1.45 -7.00
N SER A 82 9.59 -0.78 -7.92
CA SER A 82 8.78 -1.43 -8.94
C SER A 82 9.61 -2.41 -9.76
N ARG A 83 10.79 -2.00 -10.25
CA ARG A 83 11.69 -2.89 -11.01
C ARG A 83 12.20 -4.05 -10.16
N ARG A 84 12.58 -3.78 -8.90
CA ARG A 84 13.09 -4.78 -7.96
C ARG A 84 12.08 -5.90 -7.69
N PHE A 85 10.82 -5.56 -7.46
CA PHE A 85 9.81 -6.55 -7.03
C PHE A 85 8.88 -7.05 -8.14
N ARG A 86 8.82 -6.38 -9.30
CA ARG A 86 7.87 -6.71 -10.37
C ARG A 86 7.93 -8.18 -10.80
N SER A 87 9.11 -8.74 -11.01
CA SER A 87 9.27 -10.14 -11.45
C SER A 87 8.74 -11.13 -10.41
N LYS A 88 9.04 -10.88 -9.13
CA LYS A 88 8.56 -11.72 -8.02
C LYS A 88 7.04 -11.59 -7.83
N ILE A 89 6.49 -10.38 -7.90
CA ILE A 89 5.04 -10.17 -7.82
C ILE A 89 4.33 -10.84 -9.00
N CYS A 90 4.92 -10.79 -10.19
CA CYS A 90 4.42 -11.50 -11.37
C CYS A 90 4.38 -13.00 -11.14
N TRP A 91 5.47 -13.58 -10.63
CA TRP A 91 5.54 -15.00 -10.29
C TRP A 91 4.51 -15.39 -9.23
N LEU A 92 4.39 -14.62 -8.14
CA LEU A 92 3.38 -14.84 -7.10
C LEU A 92 1.96 -14.85 -7.69
N ASN A 93 1.66 -13.90 -8.57
CA ASN A 93 0.36 -13.86 -9.25
C ASN A 93 0.11 -15.12 -10.09
N ALA A 94 1.12 -15.62 -10.80
CA ALA A 94 1.02 -16.83 -11.62
C ALA A 94 0.73 -18.08 -10.77
N VAL A 95 1.29 -18.16 -9.55
CA VAL A 95 1.02 -19.25 -8.59
C VAL A 95 -0.19 -18.98 -7.67
N ASN A 96 -1.11 -18.11 -8.08
CA ASN A 96 -2.32 -17.73 -7.33
C ASN A 96 -2.05 -17.19 -5.91
N ARG A 97 -0.91 -16.52 -5.72
CA ARG A 97 -0.52 -15.81 -4.50
C ARG A 97 -0.54 -14.30 -4.72
N VAL A 98 -0.68 -13.52 -3.66
CA VAL A 98 -0.63 -12.05 -3.68
C VAL A 98 0.29 -11.57 -2.57
N ALA A 99 1.23 -10.72 -2.92
CA ALA A 99 2.08 -10.02 -1.97
C ALA A 99 1.22 -9.06 -1.14
N VAL A 100 1.35 -9.14 0.18
CA VAL A 100 0.67 -8.26 1.14
C VAL A 100 1.67 -7.64 2.10
N CYS A 101 1.35 -6.43 2.56
CA CYS A 101 2.06 -5.73 3.63
C CYS A 101 1.05 -4.92 4.46
N GLU A 102 1.48 -4.51 5.65
CA GLU A 102 0.75 -3.54 6.45
C GLU A 102 0.81 -2.16 5.80
N ALA A 103 -0.29 -1.43 5.91
CA ALA A 103 -0.42 -0.09 5.38
C ALA A 103 -1.24 0.80 6.31
N GLN A 104 -0.89 2.08 6.31
CA GLN A 104 -1.61 3.13 7.01
C GLN A 104 -1.86 4.29 6.04
N LEU A 105 -3.05 4.86 6.08
CA LEU A 105 -3.35 6.10 5.37
C LEU A 105 -3.21 7.28 6.32
N VAL A 106 -2.61 8.35 5.83
CA VAL A 106 -2.63 9.63 6.54
C VAL A 106 -4.01 10.25 6.32
N GLY A 107 -4.87 10.12 7.33
CA GLY A 107 -6.26 10.59 7.29
C GLY A 107 -6.49 11.99 7.86
N ASP A 108 -5.44 12.72 8.23
CA ASP A 108 -5.54 14.08 8.78
C ASP A 108 -5.50 15.12 7.65
N PRO A 109 -6.60 15.86 7.40
CA PRO A 109 -6.65 16.88 6.35
C PRO A 109 -5.69 18.06 6.56
N THR A 110 -5.21 18.24 7.79
CA THR A 110 -4.26 19.31 8.14
C THR A 110 -2.81 18.89 7.93
N ALA A 111 -2.55 17.60 7.74
CA ALA A 111 -1.21 17.09 7.49
C ALA A 111 -0.78 17.37 6.03
N PRO A 112 0.48 17.76 5.81
CA PRO A 112 1.01 18.04 4.46
C PRO A 112 0.97 16.80 3.54
N ASP A 113 0.99 15.60 4.11
CA ASP A 113 0.93 14.32 3.42
C ASP A 113 -0.47 13.68 3.44
N TYR A 114 -1.53 14.48 3.57
CA TYR A 114 -2.92 14.01 3.57
C TYR A 114 -3.23 13.05 2.40
N LEU A 115 -3.79 11.89 2.77
CA LEU A 115 -4.11 10.73 1.94
C LEU A 115 -2.91 9.97 1.41
N THR A 116 -1.69 10.24 1.85
CA THR A 116 -0.53 9.42 1.50
C THR A 116 -0.61 8.05 2.17
N VAL A 117 -0.16 7.02 1.46
CA VAL A 117 -0.10 5.67 1.99
C VAL A 117 1.30 5.38 2.50
N TRP A 118 1.39 4.97 3.76
CA TRP A 118 2.61 4.43 4.34
C TRP A 118 2.51 2.91 4.33
N LEU A 119 3.44 2.26 3.66
CA LEU A 119 3.62 0.81 3.71
C LEU A 119 4.65 0.46 4.77
N ASN A 120 4.42 -0.64 5.49
CA ASN A 120 5.20 -1.03 6.67
C ASN A 120 5.32 0.16 7.66
N PRO A 121 4.19 0.72 8.14
CA PRO A 121 4.23 1.85 9.04
C PRO A 121 5.05 1.51 10.30
N PRO A 122 5.75 2.49 10.89
CA PRO A 122 6.49 2.26 12.12
C PRO A 122 5.52 1.82 13.22
N ARG A 123 5.94 0.84 14.02
CA ARG A 123 5.10 0.26 15.07
C ARG A 123 5.05 1.10 16.35
N ASP A 124 5.97 2.06 16.50
CA ASP A 124 6.09 2.94 17.66
C ASP A 124 5.85 4.41 17.30
N GLU A 125 5.04 5.10 18.11
CA GLU A 125 4.72 6.53 17.98
C GLU A 125 5.97 7.43 18.02
N HIS A 126 7.03 6.98 18.71
CA HIS A 126 8.31 7.67 18.78
C HIS A 126 9.05 7.71 17.43
N GLN A 127 9.04 6.61 16.67
CA GLN A 127 9.63 6.57 15.33
C GLN A 127 8.83 7.39 14.32
N GLN A 128 7.51 7.47 14.50
CA GLN A 128 6.60 8.27 13.70
C GLN A 128 6.98 9.76 13.76
N ARG A 129 7.29 10.27 14.96
CA ARG A 129 7.74 11.66 15.18
C ARG A 129 9.14 11.92 14.63
N GLU A 130 10.07 10.98 14.80
CA GLU A 130 11.43 11.11 14.26
C GLU A 130 11.46 11.08 12.72
N HIS A 131 10.61 10.29 12.08
CA HIS A 131 10.51 10.24 10.62
C HIS A 131 9.89 11.52 10.05
N MET A 132 8.86 12.09 10.69
CA MET A 132 8.31 13.39 10.31
C MET A 132 9.37 14.50 10.43
N ALA A 133 10.12 14.52 11.53
CA ALA A 133 11.20 15.50 11.74
C ALA A 133 12.37 15.37 10.73
N ARG A 134 12.69 14.15 10.26
CA ARG A 134 13.74 13.91 9.26
C ARG A 134 13.30 14.18 7.82
N ALA A 135 12.01 14.11 7.53
CA ALA A 135 11.46 14.41 6.21
C ALA A 135 11.40 15.92 5.92
N GLY A 136 11.80 16.79 6.86
CA GLY A 136 11.82 18.23 6.68
C GLY A 136 10.43 18.87 6.66
N LEU A 137 9.53 18.37 7.53
CA LEU A 137 8.24 18.98 7.86
C LEU A 137 8.19 19.30 9.36
#